data_AF-A0A117LAY7-F1
#
_entry.id   AF-A0A117LAY7-F1
#
_cell.length_a   1.000
_cell.length_b   1.000
_cell.length_c   1.000
_cell.angle_alpha   90.00
_cell.angle_beta   90.00
_cell.angle_gamma   90.00
#
_symmetry.space_group_name_H-M   'P 1'
#
loop_
_entity.id
_entity.type
_entity.pdbx_description
1 polymer ?
#
loop_
_entity_poly.entity_id
_entity_poly.type
_entity_poly.pdbx_seq_one_letter_code
_entity_poly.pdbx_strand_id
1 'polypeptide(L)'
;MPYGFNNRILHVDLTGKTISVEEPGENFYRTYGGGPGIALYYMLKDMPPGVDALGPENLLVFAPGLLTGTVAPCVPRYTVCARSPLTGAFGKSEAGGWWGPELKAAGYDAIVIKGQAEAPVYLWIDDGKVEIRDAGKIWGLETGPAAAAIKEELGDERVRIAQIGPAGENLVRYAAILNELGHFNGRNGLGAVMGSKKLKAIAVRATGRVEVCDPQRLKELSRWVSAEAKVHPLSKALHVMGTPGGVEGNNAAGALPTRNWTDGTFEGYEEISGTRLNQEILVKRGGCFSCP
;
A
#
# COMPACT_ATOMS: atom_id res chain seq x y z
N MET A 1 19.19 -1.39 -20.95
CA MET A 1 17.96 -1.80 -20.24
C MET A 1 17.65 -0.76 -19.19
N PRO A 2 16.38 -0.36 -19.03
CA PRO A 2 16.01 0.55 -17.95
C PRO A 2 16.26 -0.12 -16.60
N TYR A 3 16.87 0.63 -15.67
CA TYR A 3 17.13 0.15 -14.30
C TYR A 3 16.17 0.83 -13.32
N GLY A 4 15.69 0.08 -12.33
CA GLY A 4 14.76 0.54 -11.30
C GLY A 4 13.28 0.48 -11.68
N PHE A 5 12.94 0.34 -12.96
CA PHE A 5 11.55 0.20 -13.43
C PHE A 5 11.42 -0.89 -14.49
N ASN A 6 10.24 -1.48 -14.59
CA ASN A 6 9.92 -2.57 -15.50
C ASN A 6 9.37 -2.09 -16.86
N ASN A 7 9.02 -0.81 -16.95
CA ASN A 7 8.39 -0.18 -18.11
C ASN A 7 7.02 -0.80 -18.43
N ARG A 8 6.27 -1.23 -17.41
CA ARG A 8 4.97 -1.90 -17.61
C ARG A 8 3.95 -1.36 -16.63
N ILE A 9 2.90 -0.75 -17.17
CA ILE A 9 1.74 -0.26 -16.43
C ILE A 9 0.56 -1.17 -16.76
N LEU A 10 0.03 -1.84 -15.73
CA LEU A 10 -1.11 -2.72 -15.87
C LEU A 10 -2.40 -1.90 -15.87
N HIS A 11 -3.17 -1.97 -16.96
CA HIS A 11 -4.48 -1.35 -17.07
C HIS A 11 -5.56 -2.42 -16.94
N VAL A 12 -6.51 -2.20 -16.04
CA VAL A 12 -7.62 -3.12 -15.77
C VAL A 12 -8.94 -2.38 -15.86
N ASP A 13 -9.79 -2.80 -16.79
CA ASP A 13 -11.20 -2.39 -16.87
C ASP A 13 -12.07 -3.50 -16.28
N LEU A 14 -12.64 -3.25 -15.10
CA LEU A 14 -13.48 -4.23 -14.41
C LEU A 14 -14.88 -4.37 -15.04
N THR A 15 -15.36 -3.35 -15.77
CA THR A 15 -16.63 -3.41 -16.48
C THR A 15 -16.48 -4.19 -17.79
N GLY A 16 -15.47 -3.84 -18.58
CA GLY A 16 -15.15 -4.54 -19.83
C GLY A 16 -14.46 -5.90 -19.63
N LYS A 17 -14.00 -6.20 -18.41
CA LYS A 17 -13.18 -7.38 -18.06
C LYS A 17 -11.92 -7.48 -18.94
N THR A 18 -11.34 -6.34 -19.31
CA THR A 18 -10.13 -6.28 -20.15
C THR A 18 -8.90 -5.97 -19.33
N ILE A 19 -7.80 -6.62 -19.67
CA ILE A 19 -6.47 -6.39 -19.11
C ILE A 19 -5.53 -6.02 -20.25
N SER A 20 -4.78 -4.94 -20.09
CA SER A 20 -3.74 -4.55 -21.04
C SER A 20 -2.51 -4.02 -20.31
N VAL A 21 -1.38 -3.97 -21.01
CA VAL A 21 -0.12 -3.44 -20.48
C VAL A 21 0.35 -2.32 -21.39
N GLU A 22 0.64 -1.17 -20.79
CA GLU A 22 1.26 -0.03 -21.45
C GLU A 22 2.75 0.01 -21.13
N GLU A 23 3.55 0.32 -22.16
CA GLU A 23 5.01 0.50 -22.06
C GLU A 23 5.38 1.95 -22.42
N PRO A 24 5.27 2.90 -21.47
CA PRO A 24 5.34 4.33 -21.77
C PRO A 24 6.75 4.84 -22.10
N GLY A 25 7.78 4.01 -21.88
CA GLY A 25 9.16 4.30 -22.23
C GLY A 25 9.92 5.13 -21.19
N GLU A 26 11.23 5.26 -21.37
CA GLU A 26 12.12 5.87 -20.37
C GLU A 26 11.80 7.33 -20.05
N ASN A 27 11.40 8.12 -21.04
CA ASN A 27 11.06 9.54 -20.84
C ASN A 27 9.91 9.74 -19.83
N PHE A 28 8.96 8.79 -19.79
CA PHE A 28 7.88 8.81 -18.82
C PHE A 28 8.43 8.70 -17.39
N TYR A 29 9.28 7.72 -17.12
CA TYR A 29 9.88 7.52 -15.79
C TYR A 29 10.86 8.63 -15.41
N ARG A 30 11.57 9.22 -16.38
CA ARG A 30 12.40 10.41 -16.14
C ARG A 30 11.58 11.65 -15.75
N THR A 31 10.34 11.73 -16.23
CA THR A 31 9.44 12.86 -15.97
C THR A 31 8.68 12.69 -14.65
N TYR A 32 8.09 11.52 -14.44
CA TYR A 32 7.14 11.28 -13.34
C TYR A 32 7.71 10.42 -12.19
N GLY A 33 8.89 9.82 -12.39
CA GLY A 33 9.51 8.95 -11.41
C GLY A 33 8.71 7.68 -11.16
N GLY A 34 8.12 7.57 -9.97
CA GLY A 34 7.29 6.45 -9.53
C GLY A 34 6.21 6.91 -8.54
N GLY A 35 5.45 5.96 -8.01
CA GLY A 35 4.44 6.24 -6.98
C GLY A 35 3.43 7.31 -7.40
N PRO A 36 3.26 8.40 -6.61
CA PRO A 36 2.20 9.39 -6.85
C PRO A 36 2.35 10.16 -8.16
N GLY A 37 3.56 10.27 -8.72
CA GLY A 37 3.76 10.92 -10.02
C GLY A 37 3.10 10.14 -11.16
N ILE A 38 3.31 8.82 -11.19
CA ILE A 38 2.64 7.91 -12.13
C ILE A 38 1.13 7.94 -11.91
N ALA A 39 0.69 7.83 -10.65
CA ALA A 39 -0.73 7.79 -10.34
C ALA A 39 -1.45 9.08 -10.78
N LEU A 40 -0.87 10.24 -10.49
CA LEU A 40 -1.45 11.53 -10.88
C LEU A 40 -1.45 11.73 -12.40
N TYR A 41 -0.41 11.28 -13.11
CA TYR A 41 -0.40 11.31 -14.58
C TYR A 41 -1.64 10.61 -15.16
N TYR A 42 -1.89 9.36 -14.76
CA TYR A 42 -3.03 8.60 -15.28
C TYR A 42 -4.37 9.19 -14.85
N MET A 43 -4.47 9.65 -13.60
CA MET A 43 -5.66 10.36 -13.15
C MET A 43 -5.93 11.64 -13.95
N LEU A 44 -4.92 12.42 -14.31
CA LEU A 44 -5.12 13.63 -15.11
C LEU A 44 -5.38 13.34 -16.59
N LYS A 45 -4.81 12.26 -17.12
CA LYS A 45 -4.93 11.86 -18.53
C LYS A 45 -6.28 11.19 -18.82
N ASP A 46 -6.70 10.26 -17.96
CA ASP A 46 -7.77 9.31 -18.29
C ASP A 46 -9.04 9.51 -17.45
N MET A 47 -9.01 10.27 -16.35
CA MET A 47 -10.18 10.50 -15.50
C MET A 47 -10.89 11.82 -15.87
N PRO A 48 -12.19 11.78 -16.22
CA PRO A 48 -12.94 13.00 -16.49
C PRO A 48 -12.97 13.96 -15.28
N PRO A 49 -13.03 15.29 -15.50
CA PRO A 49 -13.25 16.23 -14.42
C PRO A 49 -14.58 15.98 -13.70
N GLY A 50 -14.59 16.08 -12.37
CA GLY A 50 -15.83 16.04 -11.59
C GLY A 50 -16.49 14.67 -11.47
N VAL A 51 -15.80 13.56 -11.80
CA VAL A 51 -16.33 12.20 -11.60
C VAL A 51 -16.82 11.97 -10.18
N ASP A 52 -17.86 11.16 -10.05
CA ASP A 52 -18.27 10.63 -8.75
C ASP A 52 -17.14 9.76 -8.17
N ALA A 53 -16.76 10.03 -6.91
CA ALA A 53 -15.70 9.32 -6.23
C ALA A 53 -16.00 7.82 -6.00
N LEU A 54 -17.26 7.40 -6.03
CA LEU A 54 -17.66 5.99 -5.94
C LEU A 54 -18.19 5.46 -7.28
N GLY A 55 -18.06 6.25 -8.35
CA GLY A 55 -18.49 5.88 -9.70
C GLY A 55 -17.45 5.03 -10.46
N PRO A 56 -17.88 4.37 -11.55
CA PRO A 56 -16.99 3.54 -12.38
C PRO A 56 -15.85 4.34 -13.04
N GLU A 57 -16.08 5.62 -13.33
CA GLU A 57 -15.12 6.53 -13.98
C GLU A 57 -13.99 6.99 -13.05
N ASN A 58 -14.14 6.89 -11.72
CA ASN A 58 -13.05 7.22 -10.81
C ASN A 58 -11.95 6.16 -10.93
N LEU A 59 -10.71 6.58 -11.22
CA LEU A 59 -9.60 5.65 -11.26
C LEU A 59 -9.13 5.29 -9.85
N LEU A 60 -8.76 4.02 -9.67
CA LEU A 60 -8.03 3.55 -8.50
C LEU A 60 -6.66 3.09 -8.96
N VAL A 61 -5.61 3.84 -8.61
CA VAL A 61 -4.25 3.60 -9.09
C VAL A 61 -3.36 3.14 -7.95
N PHE A 62 -2.75 1.96 -8.08
CA PHE A 62 -1.71 1.46 -7.19
C PHE A 62 -0.36 1.68 -7.86
N ALA A 63 0.56 2.41 -7.23
CA ALA A 63 1.87 2.67 -7.81
C ALA A 63 2.97 2.57 -6.74
N PRO A 64 3.82 1.54 -6.81
CA PRO A 64 5.07 1.48 -6.05
C PRO A 64 6.04 2.63 -6.39
N GLY A 65 6.92 2.95 -5.44
CA GLY A 65 8.02 3.88 -5.69
C GLY A 65 9.05 3.32 -6.67
N LEU A 66 9.87 4.21 -7.24
CA LEU A 66 10.91 3.81 -8.20
C LEU A 66 11.91 2.80 -7.62
N LEU A 67 12.29 2.96 -6.35
CA LEU A 67 13.26 2.08 -5.67
C LEU A 67 12.61 0.89 -4.95
N THR A 68 11.29 0.77 -5.01
CA THR A 68 10.55 -0.30 -4.31
C THR A 68 10.90 -1.66 -4.91
N GLY A 69 11.17 -2.64 -4.04
CA GLY A 69 11.62 -3.98 -4.43
C GLY A 69 13.13 -4.15 -4.58
N THR A 70 13.91 -3.05 -4.47
CA THR A 70 15.38 -3.12 -4.39
C THR A 70 15.86 -3.40 -2.97
N VAL A 71 17.15 -3.73 -2.79
CA VAL A 71 17.74 -3.92 -1.45
C VAL A 71 17.91 -2.64 -0.64
N ALA A 72 17.56 -1.47 -1.21
CA ALA A 72 17.62 -0.19 -0.52
C ALA A 72 16.77 -0.22 0.76
N PRO A 73 17.31 0.23 1.91
CA PRO A 73 16.57 0.19 3.16
C PRO A 73 15.45 1.23 3.20
N CYS A 74 14.38 0.91 3.92
CA CYS A 74 13.27 1.82 4.25
C CYS A 74 12.45 2.37 3.07
N VAL A 75 12.62 1.86 1.84
CA VAL A 75 11.87 2.29 0.63
C VAL A 75 10.88 1.27 0.03
N PRO A 76 10.19 0.40 0.80
CA PRO A 76 9.26 -0.58 0.23
C PRO A 76 7.85 0.00 -0.06
N ARG A 77 7.74 1.33 -0.20
CA ARG A 77 6.46 2.04 -0.15
C ARG A 77 5.74 1.97 -1.50
N TYR A 78 4.42 1.87 -1.43
CA TYR A 78 3.54 2.08 -2.57
C TYR A 78 2.40 3.01 -2.20
N THR A 79 1.99 3.79 -3.18
CA THR A 79 0.88 4.72 -3.07
C THR A 79 -0.38 4.10 -3.67
N VAL A 80 -1.52 4.49 -3.13
CA VAL A 80 -2.82 4.32 -3.78
C VAL A 80 -3.42 5.70 -3.94
N CYS A 81 -3.93 5.99 -5.14
CA CYS A 81 -4.57 7.26 -5.46
C CYS A 81 -5.93 7.06 -6.14
N ALA A 82 -6.86 7.95 -5.83
CA ALA A 82 -8.16 8.08 -6.48
C ALA A 82 -8.76 9.46 -6.16
N ARG A 83 -9.89 9.84 -6.76
CA ARG A 83 -10.73 10.89 -6.17
C ARG A 83 -11.31 10.37 -4.86
N SER A 84 -11.12 11.10 -3.77
CA SER A 84 -11.51 10.65 -2.43
C SER A 84 -13.02 10.81 -2.21
N PRO A 85 -13.73 9.78 -1.73
CA PRO A 85 -15.13 9.91 -1.31
C PRO A 85 -15.30 10.64 0.03
N LEU A 86 -14.20 10.83 0.78
CA LEU A 86 -14.22 11.58 2.04
C LEU A 86 -14.14 13.08 1.81
N THR A 87 -13.25 13.51 0.92
CA THR A 87 -12.90 14.93 0.75
C THR A 87 -13.39 15.52 -0.58
N GLY A 88 -13.76 14.67 -1.56
CA GLY A 88 -14.08 15.09 -2.92
C GLY A 88 -12.88 15.56 -3.75
N ALA A 89 -11.67 15.56 -3.16
CA ALA A 89 -10.43 16.02 -3.79
C ALA A 89 -9.53 14.84 -4.20
N PHE A 90 -8.31 15.14 -4.63
CA PHE A 90 -7.27 14.14 -4.82
C PHE A 90 -6.99 13.38 -3.51
N GLY A 91 -7.26 12.09 -3.50
CA GLY A 91 -6.96 11.18 -2.40
C GLY A 91 -5.67 10.43 -2.69
N LYS A 92 -4.71 10.52 -1.77
CA LYS A 92 -3.45 9.77 -1.79
C LYS A 92 -3.25 9.08 -0.45
N SER A 93 -2.88 7.80 -0.45
CA SER A 93 -2.48 7.11 0.77
C SER A 93 -1.31 6.18 0.52
N GLU A 94 -0.38 6.10 1.47
CA GLU A 94 0.87 5.35 1.35
C GLU A 94 0.89 4.17 2.32
N ALA A 95 1.36 3.02 1.87
CA ALA A 95 1.60 1.86 2.71
C ALA A 95 3.01 1.29 2.46
N GLY A 96 3.53 0.60 3.46
CA GLY A 96 4.74 -0.21 3.33
C GLY A 96 4.37 -1.69 3.20
N GLY A 97 5.19 -2.53 3.82
CA GLY A 97 5.01 -3.97 3.83
C GLY A 97 5.72 -4.66 2.70
N TRP A 98 5.05 -5.66 2.13
CA TRP A 98 5.64 -6.63 1.20
C TRP A 98 4.93 -6.65 -0.16
N TRP A 99 3.73 -6.07 -0.25
CA TRP A 99 2.93 -6.08 -1.49
C TRP A 99 3.54 -5.24 -2.63
N GLY A 100 3.97 -4.01 -2.35
CA GLY A 100 4.62 -3.15 -3.36
C GLY A 100 5.89 -3.76 -3.98
N PRO A 101 6.82 -4.28 -3.15
CA PRO A 101 7.96 -5.07 -3.63
C PRO A 101 7.57 -6.27 -4.50
N GLU A 102 6.56 -7.04 -4.10
CA GLU A 102 6.10 -8.20 -4.87
C GLU A 102 5.52 -7.79 -6.23
N LEU A 103 4.74 -6.70 -6.30
CA LEU A 103 4.22 -6.16 -7.57
C LEU A 103 5.35 -5.74 -8.51
N LYS A 104 6.38 -5.08 -7.97
CA LYS A 104 7.57 -4.70 -8.73
C LYS A 104 8.33 -5.91 -9.23
N ALA A 105 8.44 -6.95 -8.41
CA ALA A 105 9.07 -8.22 -8.78
C ALA A 105 8.26 -8.99 -9.84
N ALA A 106 6.92 -8.87 -9.83
CA ALA A 106 6.04 -9.42 -10.86
C ALA A 106 6.18 -8.70 -12.22
N GLY A 107 6.92 -7.58 -12.25
CA GLY A 107 7.24 -6.85 -13.47
C GLY A 107 6.32 -5.68 -13.76
N TYR A 108 5.56 -5.16 -12.78
CA TYR A 108 4.66 -4.02 -12.96
C TYR A 108 5.08 -2.82 -12.11
N ASP A 109 4.99 -1.62 -12.69
CA ASP A 109 5.32 -0.36 -12.02
C ASP A 109 4.09 0.38 -11.50
N ALA A 110 2.89 0.05 -12.01
CA ALA A 110 1.61 0.48 -11.46
C ALA A 110 0.46 -0.41 -11.97
N ILE A 111 -0.68 -0.32 -11.28
CA ILE A 111 -1.97 -0.87 -11.70
C ILE A 111 -2.96 0.29 -11.76
N VAL A 112 -3.53 0.56 -12.93
CA VAL A 112 -4.60 1.55 -13.16
C VAL A 112 -5.91 0.81 -13.33
N ILE A 113 -6.84 1.01 -12.39
CA ILE A 113 -8.12 0.29 -12.35
C ILE A 113 -9.25 1.27 -12.64
N LYS A 114 -10.06 0.94 -13.64
CA LYS A 114 -11.29 1.65 -14.00
C LYS A 114 -12.51 0.71 -14.05
N GLY A 115 -13.68 1.30 -14.17
CA GLY A 115 -14.94 0.55 -14.22
C GLY A 115 -15.32 -0.03 -12.85
N GLN A 116 -16.33 -0.87 -12.88
CA GLN A 116 -16.90 -1.60 -11.76
C GLN A 116 -17.32 -3.00 -12.24
N ALA A 117 -16.97 -4.04 -11.47
CA ALA A 117 -17.36 -5.40 -11.81
C ALA A 117 -18.86 -5.66 -11.55
N GLU A 118 -19.43 -6.63 -12.27
CA GLU A 118 -20.83 -7.04 -12.10
C GLU A 118 -21.06 -7.77 -10.77
N ALA A 119 -20.05 -8.50 -10.29
CA ALA A 119 -20.03 -9.23 -9.02
C ALA A 119 -18.68 -9.01 -8.30
N PRO A 120 -18.57 -9.35 -7.00
CA PRO A 120 -17.28 -9.35 -6.30
C PRO A 120 -16.19 -10.12 -7.04
N VAL A 121 -15.04 -9.46 -7.25
CA VAL A 121 -13.86 -10.06 -7.89
C VAL A 121 -12.59 -9.77 -7.10
N TYR A 122 -11.53 -10.53 -7.36
CA TYR A 122 -10.17 -10.16 -6.99
C TYR A 122 -9.23 -10.29 -8.18
N LEU A 123 -8.15 -9.52 -8.20
CA LEU A 123 -7.10 -9.65 -9.20
C LEU A 123 -6.05 -10.62 -8.71
N TRP A 124 -5.67 -11.57 -9.56
CA TRP A 124 -4.56 -12.48 -9.33
C TRP A 124 -3.43 -12.16 -10.31
N ILE A 125 -2.25 -11.85 -9.78
CA ILE A 125 -1.04 -11.55 -10.54
C ILE A 125 0.01 -12.60 -10.17
N ASP A 126 0.38 -13.43 -11.13
CA ASP A 126 1.44 -14.43 -11.00
C ASP A 126 2.53 -14.13 -12.03
N ASP A 127 3.59 -13.47 -11.57
CA ASP A 127 4.57 -12.80 -12.41
C ASP A 127 3.88 -11.93 -13.49
N GLY A 128 4.11 -12.22 -14.77
CA GLY A 128 3.53 -11.46 -15.89
C GLY A 128 2.11 -11.85 -16.29
N LYS A 129 1.47 -12.81 -15.59
CA LYS A 129 0.12 -13.28 -15.89
C LYS A 129 -0.89 -12.64 -14.93
N VAL A 130 -1.97 -12.10 -15.49
CA VAL A 130 -3.01 -11.40 -14.71
C VAL A 130 -4.38 -11.98 -15.02
N GLU A 131 -5.15 -12.25 -13.98
CA GLU A 131 -6.51 -12.81 -14.06
C GLU A 131 -7.48 -12.01 -13.17
N ILE A 132 -8.72 -11.82 -13.63
CA ILE A 132 -9.84 -11.37 -12.81
C ILE A 132 -10.58 -12.62 -12.34
N ARG A 133 -10.63 -12.86 -11.03
CA ARG A 133 -11.22 -14.06 -10.43
C ARG A 133 -12.42 -13.72 -9.57
N ASP A 134 -13.33 -14.68 -9.40
CA ASP A 134 -14.49 -14.54 -8.51
C ASP A 134 -14.04 -14.34 -7.06
N ALA A 135 -14.67 -13.39 -6.36
CA ALA A 135 -14.46 -13.17 -4.93
C ALA A 135 -15.75 -13.32 -4.12
N GLY A 136 -16.78 -13.96 -4.68
CA GLY A 136 -18.10 -14.08 -4.04
C GLY A 136 -18.02 -14.79 -2.68
N LYS A 137 -17.17 -15.82 -2.57
CA LYS A 137 -16.97 -16.59 -1.32
C LYS A 137 -16.22 -15.83 -0.23
N ILE A 138 -15.44 -14.82 -0.61
CA ILE A 138 -14.62 -14.03 0.33
C ILE A 138 -15.18 -12.62 0.57
N TRP A 139 -16.21 -12.21 -0.18
CA TRP A 139 -16.94 -10.97 0.08
C TRP A 139 -17.71 -11.08 1.40
N GLY A 140 -17.66 -10.05 2.23
CA GLY A 140 -18.23 -10.05 3.58
C GLY A 140 -17.28 -10.59 4.66
N LEU A 141 -16.21 -11.30 4.29
CA LEU A 141 -15.23 -11.78 5.25
C LEU A 141 -14.34 -10.65 5.77
N GLU A 142 -13.99 -10.77 7.06
CA GLU A 142 -12.90 -10.00 7.65
C GLU A 142 -11.57 -10.29 6.96
N THR A 143 -10.62 -9.35 7.09
CA THR A 143 -9.39 -9.36 6.28
C THR A 143 -8.47 -10.54 6.57
N GLY A 144 -8.44 -11.05 7.80
CA GLY A 144 -7.67 -12.25 8.15
C GLY A 144 -8.19 -13.49 7.41
N PRO A 145 -9.45 -13.89 7.63
CA PRO A 145 -10.09 -15.00 6.93
C PRO A 145 -10.06 -14.86 5.40
N ALA A 146 -10.30 -13.66 4.85
CA ALA A 146 -10.23 -13.43 3.41
C ALA A 146 -8.83 -13.68 2.83
N ALA A 147 -7.76 -13.21 3.50
CA ALA A 147 -6.40 -13.49 3.08
C ALA A 147 -6.05 -14.98 3.15
N ALA A 148 -6.48 -15.68 4.21
CA ALA A 148 -6.26 -17.12 4.36
C ALA A 148 -6.94 -17.90 3.24
N ALA A 149 -8.21 -17.58 2.92
CA ALA A 149 -8.95 -18.22 1.85
C ALA A 149 -8.29 -18.03 0.47
N ILE A 150 -7.79 -16.82 0.16
CA ILE A 150 -7.06 -16.56 -1.09
C ILE A 150 -5.77 -17.40 -1.16
N LYS A 151 -5.01 -17.48 -0.06
CA LYS A 151 -3.75 -18.26 -0.03
C LYS A 151 -4.01 -19.76 -0.15
N GLU A 152 -5.07 -20.25 0.50
CA GLU A 152 -5.50 -21.65 0.40
C GLU A 152 -5.94 -22.00 -1.02
N GLU A 153 -6.76 -21.15 -1.65
CA GLU A 153 -7.19 -21.33 -3.05
C GLU A 153 -6.00 -21.39 -4.01
N LEU A 154 -4.99 -20.54 -3.79
CA LEU A 154 -3.80 -20.44 -4.63
C LEU A 154 -2.70 -21.46 -4.26
N GLY A 155 -2.80 -22.11 -3.10
CA GLY A 155 -1.81 -23.08 -2.61
C GLY A 155 -0.44 -22.48 -2.29
N ASP A 156 -0.34 -21.16 -2.02
CA ASP A 156 0.94 -20.50 -1.74
C ASP A 156 0.83 -19.45 -0.62
N GLU A 157 1.46 -19.73 0.51
CA GLU A 157 1.52 -18.84 1.68
C GLU A 157 2.33 -17.55 1.45
N ARG A 158 3.16 -17.51 0.40
CA ARG A 158 4.01 -16.36 0.05
C ARG A 158 3.27 -15.29 -0.75
N VAL A 159 2.05 -15.58 -1.20
CA VAL A 159 1.21 -14.61 -1.89
C VAL A 159 1.02 -13.36 -1.04
N ARG A 160 1.28 -12.20 -1.65
CA ARG A 160 1.10 -10.89 -1.03
C ARG A 160 -0.23 -10.31 -1.46
N ILE A 161 -1.03 -9.87 -0.49
CA ILE A 161 -2.42 -9.47 -0.72
C ILE A 161 -2.63 -8.03 -0.25
N ALA A 162 -3.10 -7.17 -1.14
CA ALA A 162 -3.71 -5.89 -0.80
C ALA A 162 -5.23 -6.03 -0.90
N GLN A 163 -5.98 -5.74 0.16
CA GLN A 163 -7.41 -6.06 0.24
C GLN A 163 -8.20 -5.05 1.06
N ILE A 164 -9.53 -5.16 0.93
CA ILE A 164 -10.51 -4.47 1.78
C ILE A 164 -11.23 -5.45 2.72
N GLY A 165 -11.65 -4.95 3.88
CA GLY A 165 -12.61 -5.62 4.75
C GLY A 165 -14.04 -5.11 4.54
N PRO A 166 -14.98 -5.51 5.42
CA PRO A 166 -16.39 -5.11 5.33
C PRO A 166 -16.61 -3.59 5.28
N ALA A 167 -15.72 -2.78 5.87
CA ALA A 167 -15.80 -1.32 5.78
C ALA A 167 -15.65 -0.80 4.33
N GLY A 168 -14.75 -1.40 3.55
CA GLY A 168 -14.58 -1.04 2.14
C GLY A 168 -15.76 -1.50 1.29
N GLU A 169 -16.22 -2.73 1.52
CA GLU A 169 -17.38 -3.32 0.83
C GLU A 169 -18.66 -2.50 1.07
N ASN A 170 -18.84 -1.97 2.28
CA ASN A 170 -19.96 -1.10 2.67
C ASN A 170 -19.70 0.40 2.42
N LEU A 171 -18.66 0.74 1.65
CA LEU A 171 -18.37 2.11 1.20
C LEU A 171 -18.18 3.13 2.33
N VAL A 172 -17.67 2.72 3.49
CA VAL A 172 -17.36 3.63 4.59
C VAL A 172 -16.33 4.66 4.13
N ARG A 173 -16.63 5.96 4.25
CA ARG A 173 -15.82 7.05 3.65
C ARG A 173 -14.36 7.11 4.14
N TYR A 174 -14.01 6.42 5.22
CA TYR A 174 -12.64 6.30 5.74
C TYR A 174 -12.13 4.84 5.73
N ALA A 175 -12.73 3.97 4.93
CA ALA A 175 -12.25 2.60 4.74
C ALA A 175 -10.83 2.59 4.16
N ALA A 176 -10.00 1.72 4.72
CA ALA A 176 -8.62 1.51 4.33
C ALA A 176 -8.48 0.37 3.32
N ILE A 177 -7.37 0.36 2.59
CA ILE A 177 -6.82 -0.83 1.94
C ILE A 177 -5.65 -1.29 2.79
N LEU A 178 -5.50 -2.60 3.01
CA LEU A 178 -4.43 -3.13 3.84
C LEU A 178 -3.71 -4.30 3.19
N ASN A 179 -2.43 -4.46 3.54
CA ASN A 179 -1.61 -5.62 3.19
C ASN A 179 -0.95 -6.22 4.43
N GLU A 180 -0.74 -7.55 4.41
CA GLU A 180 -0.11 -8.32 5.49
C GLU A 180 -0.74 -8.11 6.88
N LEU A 181 -2.03 -7.75 6.94
CA LEU A 181 -2.80 -7.49 8.17
C LEU A 181 -2.20 -6.40 9.10
N GLY A 182 -1.17 -5.67 8.66
CA GLY A 182 -0.43 -4.72 9.49
C GLY A 182 0.03 -3.45 8.76
N HIS A 183 -0.20 -3.35 7.46
CA HIS A 183 0.21 -2.18 6.66
C HIS A 183 -0.99 -1.59 5.93
N PHE A 184 -1.19 -0.28 6.05
CA PHE A 184 -2.44 0.36 5.66
C PHE A 184 -2.22 1.54 4.73
N ASN A 185 -2.95 1.55 3.61
CA ASN A 185 -3.36 2.77 2.95
C ASN A 185 -4.61 3.29 3.69
N GLY A 186 -4.36 3.94 4.83
CA GLY A 186 -5.38 4.15 5.88
C GLY A 186 -6.23 5.42 5.79
N ARG A 187 -5.98 6.34 4.84
CA ARG A 187 -6.69 7.63 4.77
C ARG A 187 -7.31 7.86 3.40
N ASN A 188 -8.17 8.88 3.31
CA ASN A 188 -8.85 9.33 2.10
C ASN A 188 -9.90 8.36 1.53
N GLY A 189 -10.30 7.32 2.26
CA GLY A 189 -11.42 6.46 1.86
C GLY A 189 -11.16 5.60 0.64
N LEU A 190 -9.89 5.29 0.33
CA LEU A 190 -9.54 4.54 -0.87
C LEU A 190 -10.03 3.08 -0.82
N GLY A 191 -10.26 2.53 0.39
CA GLY A 191 -10.94 1.24 0.55
C GLY A 191 -12.40 1.26 0.10
N ALA A 192 -13.10 2.40 0.25
CA ALA A 192 -14.46 2.55 -0.27
C ALA A 192 -14.47 2.68 -1.79
N VAL A 193 -13.47 3.33 -2.38
CA VAL A 193 -13.30 3.35 -3.84
C VAL A 193 -13.09 1.93 -4.36
N MET A 194 -12.19 1.15 -3.74
CA MET A 194 -11.95 -0.25 -4.09
C MET A 194 -13.23 -1.11 -3.96
N GLY A 195 -14.00 -0.93 -2.88
CA GLY A 195 -15.28 -1.61 -2.68
C GLY A 195 -16.36 -1.21 -3.68
N SER A 196 -16.44 0.07 -4.07
CA SER A 196 -17.39 0.55 -5.08
C SER A 196 -17.21 -0.15 -6.42
N LYS A 197 -15.96 -0.54 -6.73
CA LYS A 197 -15.61 -1.30 -7.94
C LYS A 197 -15.89 -2.80 -7.84
N LYS A 198 -16.38 -3.27 -6.69
CA LYS A 198 -16.52 -4.69 -6.30
C LYS A 198 -15.20 -5.47 -6.36
N LEU A 199 -14.09 -4.79 -6.10
CA LEU A 199 -12.77 -5.41 -6.06
C LEU A 199 -12.40 -5.73 -4.61
N LYS A 200 -12.38 -7.01 -4.24
CA LYS A 200 -12.07 -7.46 -2.87
C LYS A 200 -10.58 -7.37 -2.55
N ALA A 201 -9.75 -7.80 -3.50
CA ALA A 201 -8.31 -7.91 -3.28
C ALA A 201 -7.50 -7.83 -4.59
N ILE A 202 -6.21 -7.55 -4.44
CA ILE A 202 -5.17 -7.74 -5.46
C ILE A 202 -4.11 -8.64 -4.83
N ALA A 203 -4.10 -9.89 -5.24
CA ALA A 203 -3.16 -10.91 -4.83
C ALA A 203 -2.01 -10.98 -5.85
N VAL A 204 -0.78 -11.01 -5.34
CA VAL A 204 0.43 -10.98 -6.16
C VAL A 204 1.40 -12.04 -5.68
N ARG A 205 2.01 -12.75 -6.63
CA ARG A 205 3.16 -13.61 -6.43
C ARG A 205 4.18 -13.37 -7.53
N ALA A 206 5.46 -13.31 -7.15
CA ALA A 206 6.53 -13.02 -8.07
C ALA A 206 7.80 -13.84 -7.82
N THR A 207 8.47 -14.24 -8.89
CA THR A 207 9.79 -14.88 -8.84
C THR A 207 10.92 -13.95 -9.32
N GLY A 208 10.55 -12.83 -9.93
CA GLY A 208 11.48 -11.82 -10.44
C GLY A 208 12.17 -10.97 -9.36
N ARG A 209 12.97 -10.02 -9.82
CA ARG A 209 13.66 -9.01 -9.00
C ARG A 209 13.78 -7.71 -9.78
N VAL A 210 13.80 -6.59 -9.06
CA VAL A 210 14.04 -5.29 -9.68
C VAL A 210 15.51 -5.16 -10.07
N GLU A 211 15.77 -4.93 -11.36
CA GLU A 211 17.12 -4.69 -11.85
C GLU A 211 17.61 -3.29 -11.47
N VAL A 212 18.87 -3.19 -11.06
CA VAL A 212 19.50 -1.92 -10.67
C VAL A 212 20.83 -1.76 -11.42
N CYS A 213 21.18 -0.52 -11.77
CA CYS A 213 22.33 -0.21 -12.61
C CYS A 213 23.66 -0.63 -11.97
N ASP A 214 23.79 -0.43 -10.65
CA ASP A 214 24.98 -0.79 -9.89
C ASP A 214 24.58 -1.52 -8.60
N PRO A 215 24.42 -2.85 -8.66
CA PRO A 215 24.02 -3.66 -7.50
C PRO A 215 25.04 -3.62 -6.36
N GLN A 216 26.34 -3.51 -6.69
CA GLN A 216 27.40 -3.51 -5.69
C GLN A 216 27.39 -2.20 -4.90
N ARG A 217 27.28 -1.07 -5.58
CA ARG A 217 27.16 0.24 -4.93
C ARG A 217 25.90 0.33 -4.08
N LEU A 218 24.77 -0.17 -4.57
CA LEU A 218 23.53 -0.17 -3.80
C LEU A 218 23.67 -1.02 -2.51
N LYS A 219 24.34 -2.17 -2.60
CA LYS A 219 24.60 -3.04 -1.45
C LYS A 219 25.51 -2.37 -0.41
N GLU A 220 26.54 -1.65 -0.85
CA GLU A 220 27.42 -0.87 0.03
C GLU A 220 26.66 0.24 0.76
N LEU A 221 25.84 1.01 0.03
CA LEU A 221 24.98 2.04 0.61
C LEU A 221 23.98 1.44 1.60
N SER A 222 23.38 0.31 1.27
CA SER A 222 22.41 -0.36 2.15
C SER A 222 23.05 -0.83 3.45
N ARG A 223 24.29 -1.36 3.38
CA ARG A 223 25.07 -1.73 4.57
C ARG A 223 25.42 -0.52 5.43
N TRP A 224 25.86 0.57 4.79
CA TRP A 224 26.17 1.81 5.48
C TRP A 224 24.93 2.37 6.19
N VAL A 225 23.80 2.56 5.49
CA VAL A 225 22.55 3.04 6.11
C VAL A 225 22.09 2.13 7.25
N SER A 226 22.22 0.81 7.10
CA SER A 226 21.87 -0.13 8.17
C SER A 226 22.78 0.00 9.40
N ALA A 227 24.07 0.29 9.21
CA ALA A 227 25.01 0.53 10.30
C ALA A 227 24.70 1.87 11.01
N GLU A 228 24.47 2.94 10.24
CA GLU A 228 24.09 4.25 10.78
C GLU A 228 22.76 4.20 11.53
N ALA A 229 21.75 3.51 10.98
CA ALA A 229 20.45 3.36 11.63
C ALA A 229 20.56 2.69 13.01
N LYS A 230 21.52 1.78 13.20
CA LYS A 230 21.75 1.13 14.50
C LYS A 230 22.36 2.05 15.55
N VAL A 231 23.05 3.12 15.16
CA VAL A 231 23.68 4.06 16.10
C VAL A 231 22.92 5.37 16.24
N HIS A 232 22.11 5.73 15.24
CA HIS A 232 21.32 6.95 15.23
C HIS A 232 20.24 6.95 16.34
N PRO A 233 20.20 7.98 17.22
CA PRO A 233 19.33 7.99 18.40
C PRO A 233 17.83 7.80 18.08
N LEU A 234 17.30 8.50 17.08
CA LEU A 234 15.88 8.39 16.72
C LEU A 234 15.53 7.02 16.15
N SER A 235 16.47 6.39 15.43
CA SER A 235 16.27 5.07 14.84
C SER A 235 16.25 3.99 15.93
N LYS A 236 17.15 4.11 16.93
CA LYS A 236 17.11 3.26 18.14
C LYS A 236 15.81 3.45 18.92
N ALA A 237 15.40 4.70 19.14
CA ALA A 237 14.16 5.00 19.86
C ALA A 237 12.95 4.39 19.14
N LEU A 238 12.86 4.52 17.82
CA LEU A 238 11.81 3.90 17.01
C LEU A 238 11.86 2.37 17.07
N HIS A 239 13.04 1.75 17.03
CA HIS A 239 13.19 0.30 17.14
C HIS A 239 12.70 -0.24 18.49
N VAL A 240 13.04 0.47 19.58
CA VAL A 240 12.67 0.05 20.94
C VAL A 240 11.21 0.34 21.23
N MET A 241 10.75 1.57 20.99
CA MET A 241 9.44 2.08 21.43
C MET A 241 8.34 2.02 20.37
N GLY A 242 8.70 1.80 19.11
CA GLY A 242 7.79 2.03 17.99
C GLY A 242 7.34 3.49 17.91
N THR A 243 6.34 3.76 17.07
CA THR A 243 5.68 5.07 17.03
C THR A 243 4.94 5.44 18.33
N PRO A 244 4.43 4.49 19.15
CA PRO A 244 3.84 4.83 20.45
C PRO A 244 4.82 5.46 21.45
N GLY A 245 6.13 5.41 21.20
CA GLY A 245 7.11 6.21 21.96
C GLY A 245 6.84 7.73 21.90
N GLY A 246 6.05 8.20 20.92
CA GLY A 246 5.63 9.60 20.84
C GLY A 246 4.54 9.99 21.84
N VAL A 247 3.84 9.05 22.48
CA VAL A 247 2.71 9.37 23.38
C VAL A 247 3.15 10.25 24.55
N GLU A 248 4.22 9.85 25.25
CA GLU A 248 4.73 10.57 26.42
C GLU A 248 5.22 11.97 26.05
N GLY A 249 5.97 12.08 24.94
CA GLY A 249 6.46 13.35 24.43
C GLY A 249 5.34 14.30 23.99
N ASN A 250 4.32 13.79 23.30
CA ASN A 250 3.16 14.61 22.92
C ASN A 250 2.37 15.06 24.14
N ASN A 251 2.21 14.20 25.16
CA ASN A 251 1.52 14.58 26.39
C ASN A 251 2.29 15.68 27.13
N ALA A 252 3.60 15.52 27.33
CA ALA A 252 4.44 16.52 28.00
C ALA A 252 4.46 17.86 27.26
N ALA A 253 4.33 17.84 25.93
CA ALA A 253 4.26 19.05 25.10
C ALA A 253 2.87 19.71 25.06
N GLY A 254 1.83 19.12 25.68
CA GLY A 254 0.46 19.60 25.54
C GLY A 254 -0.12 19.42 24.13
N ALA A 255 0.35 18.40 23.41
CA ALA A 255 0.02 18.11 22.02
C ALA A 255 -0.61 16.72 21.80
N LEU A 256 -0.97 16.00 22.87
CA LEU A 256 -1.66 14.72 22.80
C LEU A 256 -3.17 14.95 22.65
N PRO A 257 -3.78 14.68 21.48
CA PRO A 257 -5.18 15.02 21.24
C PRO A 257 -6.11 14.24 22.18
N THR A 258 -6.78 14.96 23.08
CA THR A 258 -7.60 14.36 24.12
C THR A 258 -9.03 14.90 24.05
N ARG A 259 -10.02 13.99 24.12
CA ARG A 259 -11.46 14.31 24.09
C ARG A 259 -11.85 15.20 22.89
N ASN A 260 -11.47 14.79 21.67
CA ASN A 260 -11.69 15.56 20.44
C ASN A 260 -11.03 16.96 20.48
N TRP A 261 -9.74 17.01 20.85
CA TRP A 261 -8.93 18.23 20.90
C TRP A 261 -9.39 19.30 21.89
N THR A 262 -10.26 18.99 22.84
CA THR A 262 -10.58 19.92 23.92
C THR A 262 -9.43 20.06 24.91
N ASP A 263 -8.52 19.08 24.95
CA ASP A 263 -7.31 19.10 25.76
C ASP A 263 -6.10 18.54 24.96
N GLY A 264 -4.91 18.98 25.32
CA GLY A 264 -3.62 18.54 24.78
C GLY A 264 -2.86 17.57 25.70
N THR A 265 -3.45 17.24 26.85
CA THR A 265 -2.91 16.26 27.80
C THR A 265 -3.98 15.22 28.16
N PHE A 266 -3.53 14.01 28.50
CA PHE A 266 -4.39 12.91 28.94
C PHE A 266 -3.86 12.35 30.25
N GLU A 267 -4.71 12.30 31.28
CA GLU A 267 -4.32 11.88 32.63
C GLU A 267 -3.86 10.41 32.67
N GLY A 268 -4.36 9.57 31.75
CA GLY A 268 -4.03 8.15 31.62
C GLY A 268 -3.03 7.82 30.49
N TYR A 269 -2.22 8.76 30.03
CA TYR A 269 -1.33 8.54 28.87
C TYR A 269 -0.33 7.38 29.07
N GLU A 270 0.06 7.08 30.30
CA GLU A 270 1.00 6.00 30.64
C GLU A 270 0.45 4.62 30.23
N GLU A 271 -0.86 4.41 30.32
CA GLU A 271 -1.54 3.16 29.95
C GLU A 271 -1.55 2.91 28.43
N ILE A 272 -1.39 3.96 27.63
CA ILE A 272 -1.34 3.89 26.16
C ILE A 272 0.05 4.22 25.60
N SER A 273 1.06 4.27 26.47
CA SER A 273 2.44 4.58 26.11
C SER A 273 3.14 3.43 25.38
N GLY A 274 4.19 3.76 24.62
CA GLY A 274 5.10 2.73 24.09
C GLY A 274 5.77 1.89 25.17
N THR A 275 5.96 2.46 26.37
CA THR A 275 6.52 1.76 27.53
C THR A 275 5.60 0.63 27.98
N ARG A 276 4.32 0.93 28.21
CA ARG A 276 3.30 -0.06 28.59
C ARG A 276 3.12 -1.13 27.52
N LEU A 277 3.04 -0.72 26.25
CA LEU A 277 2.96 -1.65 25.11
C LEU A 277 4.10 -2.68 25.15
N ASN A 278 5.35 -2.21 25.34
CA ASN A 278 6.54 -3.06 25.37
C ASN A 278 6.56 -4.03 26.56
N GLN A 279 6.03 -3.62 27.71
CA GLN A 279 6.05 -4.42 28.93
C GLN A 279 4.99 -5.51 28.96
N GLU A 280 3.80 -5.26 28.40
CA GLU A 280 2.63 -6.12 28.64
C GLU A 280 2.01 -6.73 27.38
N ILE A 281 2.17 -6.12 26.21
CA ILE A 281 1.38 -6.47 25.01
C ILE A 281 2.29 -6.96 23.87
N LEU A 282 3.50 -6.41 23.72
CA LEU A 282 4.36 -6.68 22.58
C LEU A 282 4.88 -8.13 22.57
N VAL A 283 4.38 -8.92 21.63
CA VAL A 283 4.85 -10.30 21.40
C VAL A 283 6.10 -10.34 20.53
N LYS A 284 6.12 -9.56 19.44
CA LYS A 284 7.21 -9.59 18.45
C LYS A 284 7.30 -8.26 17.69
N ARG A 285 8.53 -7.85 17.36
CA ARG A 285 8.80 -6.74 16.44
C ARG A 285 8.81 -7.23 14.99
N GLY A 286 8.18 -6.47 14.11
CA GLY A 286 8.16 -6.71 12.67
C GLY A 286 8.57 -5.45 11.92
N GLY A 287 8.95 -5.62 10.65
CA GLY A 287 9.33 -4.54 9.76
C GLY A 287 8.73 -4.72 8.37
N CYS A 288 8.77 -3.64 7.59
CA CYS A 288 8.50 -3.72 6.16
C CYS A 288 9.67 -4.40 5.43
N PHE A 289 9.49 -4.73 4.16
CA PHE A 289 10.55 -5.26 3.31
C PHE A 289 11.82 -4.39 3.35
N SER A 290 12.97 -5.03 3.53
CA SER A 290 14.30 -4.38 3.59
C SER A 290 14.47 -3.32 4.71
N CYS A 291 13.64 -3.33 5.76
CA CYS A 291 13.83 -2.44 6.91
C CYS A 291 14.85 -3.05 7.89
N PRO A 292 15.96 -2.36 8.22
CA PRO A 292 17.01 -2.87 9.11
C PRO A 292 16.63 -2.89 10.60
#